data_AF-A0A259LXM9-F1
#
_entry.id   AF-A0A259LXM9-F1
#
_cell.length_a   1.000
_cell.length_b   1.000
_cell.length_c   1.000
_cell.angle_alpha   90.00
_cell.angle_beta   90.00
_cell.angle_gamma   90.00
#
_symmetry.space_group_name_H-M   'P 1'
#
loop_
_entity.id
_entity.type
_entity.pdbx_description
1 polymer ?
#
loop_
_entity_poly.entity_id
_entity_poly.type
_entity_poly.pdbx_seq_one_letter_code
_entity_poly.pdbx_strand_id
1 'polypeptide(L)'
;MSVVTGEAFMRAPFTTSLISLLALAACSADTPAAEPPAPAAEGVTEIAAPEASAPTEKQSWSREEVEFAFKCHGIISAATAGRTILPEAERPEALNRLTMGTGTKWMAEAFSRADAAGLSQAEQNDLMSSTTSVLVTREALEAVLPDIEACLAEIS
;
A
#
# COMPACT_ATOMS: atom_id res chain seq x y z
N MET A 1 -52.18 -15.12 -22.02
CA MET A 1 -51.73 -15.17 -23.42
C MET A 1 -51.27 -13.75 -23.75
N SER A 2 -50.01 -13.39 -23.96
CA SER A 2 -48.82 -14.13 -24.34
C SER A 2 -47.57 -13.48 -23.73
N VAL A 3 -46.57 -14.32 -23.46
CA VAL A 3 -45.21 -13.99 -23.02
C VAL A 3 -44.39 -13.57 -24.23
N VAL A 4 -43.56 -12.53 -24.12
CA VAL A 4 -42.38 -12.33 -24.99
C VAL A 4 -41.20 -11.92 -24.13
N THR A 5 -40.38 -12.91 -23.81
CA THR A 5 -39.00 -12.82 -23.32
C THR A 5 -38.08 -12.40 -24.46
N GLY A 6 -37.24 -11.39 -24.22
CA GLY A 6 -36.19 -10.97 -25.16
C GLY A 6 -34.83 -10.97 -24.45
N GLU A 7 -34.14 -12.10 -24.49
CA GLU A 7 -32.71 -12.19 -24.17
C GLU A 7 -31.91 -11.70 -25.39
N ALA A 8 -31.02 -10.72 -25.18
CA ALA A 8 -29.98 -10.37 -26.14
C ALA A 8 -28.62 -10.60 -25.47
N PHE A 9 -28.16 -11.84 -25.58
CA PHE A 9 -26.85 -12.30 -25.17
C PHE A 9 -25.81 -11.80 -26.19
N MET A 10 -25.14 -10.68 -25.93
CA MET A 10 -24.08 -10.17 -26.81
C MET A 10 -22.70 -10.52 -26.21
N ARG A 11 -22.17 -11.67 -26.63
CA ARG A 11 -20.78 -12.09 -26.42
C ARG A 11 -19.87 -11.25 -27.33
N ALA A 12 -19.04 -10.40 -26.74
CA ALA A 12 -17.92 -9.78 -27.46
C ALA A 12 -16.66 -10.68 -27.37
N PRO A 13 -15.90 -10.81 -28.47
CA PRO A 13 -14.76 -11.72 -28.58
C PRO A 13 -13.55 -11.24 -27.77
N PHE A 14 -12.91 -12.20 -27.09
CA PHE A 14 -11.58 -12.08 -26.51
C PHE A 14 -10.55 -11.84 -27.62
N THR A 15 -10.01 -10.62 -27.70
CA THR A 15 -8.83 -10.32 -28.51
C THR A 15 -7.60 -10.38 -27.60
N THR A 16 -6.97 -11.55 -27.60
CA THR A 16 -5.70 -11.84 -26.95
C THR A 16 -4.57 -11.04 -27.63
N SER A 17 -4.19 -9.88 -27.08
CA SER A 17 -2.97 -9.19 -27.50
C SER A 17 -1.76 -9.70 -26.72
N LEU A 18 -1.01 -10.59 -27.38
CA LEU A 18 0.37 -10.93 -27.07
C LEU A 18 1.21 -9.63 -27.20
N ILE A 19 1.71 -9.09 -26.09
CA ILE A 19 2.70 -8.00 -26.12
C ILE A 19 4.06 -8.55 -25.69
N SER A 20 5.00 -8.39 -26.60
CA SER A 20 6.33 -8.98 -26.66
C SER A 20 7.22 -8.68 -25.47
N LEU A 21 7.80 -9.74 -24.91
CA LEU A 21 8.98 -9.72 -24.04
C LEU A 21 10.18 -9.19 -24.82
N LEU A 22 10.55 -7.92 -24.60
CA LEU A 22 11.84 -7.38 -25.02
C LEU A 22 12.87 -7.62 -23.92
N ALA A 23 13.77 -8.54 -24.21
CA ALA A 23 14.97 -8.85 -23.46
C ALA A 23 15.90 -7.62 -23.40
N LEU A 24 16.24 -7.17 -22.20
CA LEU A 24 17.49 -6.46 -21.95
C LEU A 24 18.48 -7.43 -21.29
N ALA A 25 19.08 -8.27 -22.13
CA ALA A 25 20.34 -8.94 -21.83
C ALA A 25 21.47 -8.08 -22.42
N ALA A 26 22.07 -7.21 -21.60
CA ALA A 26 23.40 -6.66 -21.80
C ALA A 26 23.78 -5.74 -20.62
N CYS A 27 24.45 -6.27 -19.62
CA CYS A 27 25.60 -5.55 -19.08
C CYS A 27 26.62 -6.56 -18.55
N SER A 28 27.80 -6.43 -19.14
CA SER A 28 28.92 -7.36 -19.17
C SER A 28 29.48 -7.75 -17.80
N ALA A 29 29.95 -9.00 -17.75
CA ALA A 29 30.88 -9.50 -16.76
C ALA A 29 32.30 -8.97 -17.02
N ASP A 30 33.02 -8.63 -15.95
CA ASP A 30 34.49 -8.49 -15.81
C ASP A 30 34.69 -7.97 -14.37
N THR A 31 35.44 -8.53 -13.40
CA THR A 31 36.43 -9.58 -13.27
C THR A 31 36.62 -9.80 -11.75
N PRO A 32 36.80 -11.02 -11.20
CA PRO A 32 37.16 -11.17 -9.79
C PRO A 32 38.64 -10.81 -9.61
N ALA A 33 38.91 -9.68 -8.95
CA ALA A 33 40.23 -9.37 -8.45
C ALA A 33 40.56 -10.33 -7.29
N ALA A 34 41.64 -11.09 -7.46
CA ALA A 34 42.20 -11.94 -6.43
C ALA A 34 42.76 -11.09 -5.29
N GLU A 35 42.15 -11.20 -4.11
CA GLU A 35 42.67 -10.64 -2.86
C GLU A 35 43.78 -11.57 -2.30
N PRO A 36 44.93 -11.04 -1.84
CA PRO A 36 45.94 -11.83 -1.15
C PRO A 36 45.44 -12.23 0.26
N PRO A 37 45.89 -13.37 0.82
CA PRO A 37 45.40 -13.87 2.10
C PRO A 37 45.78 -12.94 3.26
N ALA A 38 44.79 -12.49 4.02
CA ALA A 38 45.00 -11.83 5.31
C ALA A 38 45.49 -12.85 6.37
N PRO A 39 46.43 -12.46 7.25
CA PRO A 39 46.99 -13.34 8.26
C PRO A 39 45.95 -13.77 9.29
N ALA A 40 46.02 -15.04 9.68
CA ALA A 40 45.31 -15.59 10.82
C ALA A 40 45.68 -14.83 12.10
N ALA A 41 44.67 -14.30 12.79
CA ALA A 41 44.79 -13.84 14.16
C ALA A 41 43.77 -14.60 15.00
N GLU A 42 44.31 -15.42 15.90
CA GLU A 42 43.62 -16.15 16.95
C GLU A 42 42.82 -15.18 17.85
N GLY A 43 41.65 -15.62 18.28
CA GLY A 43 40.85 -14.87 19.24
C GLY A 43 39.41 -15.35 19.30
N VAL A 44 39.17 -16.62 19.64
CA VAL A 44 37.83 -17.06 20.04
C VAL A 44 37.58 -16.50 21.44
N THR A 45 36.99 -15.31 21.50
CA THR A 45 36.28 -14.88 22.70
C THR A 45 34.90 -15.52 22.63
N GLU A 46 34.57 -16.33 23.62
CA GLU A 46 33.23 -16.87 23.82
C GLU A 46 32.27 -15.68 23.98
N ILE A 47 31.53 -15.36 22.91
CA ILE A 47 30.46 -14.38 22.96
C ILE A 47 29.34 -15.06 23.75
N ALA A 48 29.14 -14.62 25.00
CA ALA A 48 27.95 -14.96 25.75
C ALA A 48 26.74 -14.62 24.87
N ALA A 49 26.00 -15.65 24.46
CA ALA A 49 24.78 -15.48 23.69
C ALA A 49 23.87 -14.56 24.51
N PRO A 50 23.41 -13.41 23.95
CA PRO A 50 22.43 -12.61 24.64
C PRO A 50 21.22 -13.49 24.93
N GLU A 51 20.77 -13.47 26.19
CA GLU A 51 19.53 -14.12 26.60
C GLU A 51 18.46 -13.79 25.56
N ALA A 52 17.85 -14.83 24.98
CA ALA A 52 16.78 -14.67 24.02
C ALA A 52 15.67 -13.86 24.71
N SER A 53 15.53 -12.59 24.32
CA SER A 53 14.40 -11.76 24.71
C SER A 53 13.14 -12.58 24.46
N ALA A 54 12.38 -12.83 25.52
CA ALA A 54 11.08 -13.50 25.41
C ALA A 54 10.30 -12.81 24.27
N PRO A 55 9.60 -13.57 23.41
CA PRO A 55 8.86 -12.97 22.31
C PRO A 55 7.91 -11.94 22.91
N THR A 56 8.18 -10.67 22.65
CA THR A 56 7.24 -9.59 22.90
C THR A 56 5.93 -10.06 22.27
N GLU A 57 4.87 -10.20 23.06
CA GLU A 57 3.54 -10.53 22.54
C GLU A 57 3.33 -9.69 21.28
N LYS A 58 3.22 -10.35 20.13
CA LYS A 58 2.88 -9.66 18.89
C LYS A 58 1.57 -8.96 19.20
N GLN A 59 1.60 -7.64 19.30
CA GLN A 59 0.41 -6.84 19.46
C GLN A 59 -0.47 -7.13 18.23
N SER A 60 -1.47 -7.99 18.42
CA SER A 60 -2.37 -8.38 17.34
C SER A 60 -3.37 -7.26 17.19
N TRP A 61 -3.32 -6.57 16.04
CA TRP A 61 -4.32 -5.59 15.68
C TRP A 61 -5.67 -6.30 15.49
N SER A 62 -6.75 -5.67 15.95
CA SER A 62 -8.11 -6.12 15.66
C SER A 62 -8.44 -5.94 14.18
N ARG A 63 -9.45 -6.66 13.69
CA ARG A 63 -9.90 -6.55 12.30
C ARG A 63 -10.34 -5.11 11.98
N GLU A 64 -11.02 -4.48 12.92
CA GLU A 64 -11.52 -3.11 12.82
C GLU A 64 -10.37 -2.09 12.68
N GLU A 65 -9.27 -2.28 13.40
CA GLU A 65 -8.09 -1.42 13.29
C GLU A 65 -7.35 -1.57 11.96
N VAL A 66 -7.35 -2.77 11.39
CA VAL A 66 -6.80 -3.02 10.05
C VAL A 66 -7.69 -2.36 8.98
N GLU A 67 -9.01 -2.54 9.09
CA GLU A 67 -9.99 -1.95 8.16
C GLU A 67 -9.93 -0.42 8.19
N PHE A 68 -9.81 0.17 9.38
CA PHE A 68 -9.60 1.60 9.54
C PHE A 68 -8.33 2.09 8.84
N ALA A 69 -7.21 1.37 9.00
CA ALA A 69 -5.96 1.74 8.33
C ALA A 69 -6.06 1.68 6.80
N PHE A 70 -6.71 0.65 6.25
CA PHE A 70 -6.98 0.59 4.80
C PHE A 70 -7.94 1.68 4.33
N LYS A 71 -8.94 2.05 5.14
CA LYS A 71 -9.83 3.20 4.84
C LYS A 71 -9.03 4.49 4.77
N CYS A 72 -8.17 4.74 5.76
CA CYS A 72 -7.33 5.93 5.77
C CYS A 72 -6.34 5.96 4.60
N HIS A 73 -5.71 4.84 4.27
CA HIS A 73 -4.88 4.74 3.07
C HIS A 73 -5.66 5.13 1.80
N GLY A 74 -6.86 4.57 1.61
CA GLY A 74 -7.71 4.84 0.45
C GLY A 74 -8.12 6.31 0.34
N ILE A 75 -8.65 6.89 1.42
CA ILE A 75 -9.10 8.29 1.44
C ILE A 75 -7.93 9.27 1.26
N ILE A 76 -6.81 9.07 1.96
CA ILE A 76 -5.64 9.96 1.85
C ILE A 76 -5.03 9.90 0.45
N SER A 77 -4.96 8.71 -0.17
CA SER A 77 -4.45 8.56 -1.53
C SER A 77 -5.37 9.24 -2.54
N ALA A 78 -6.68 9.01 -2.43
CA ALA A 78 -7.68 9.63 -3.28
C ALA A 78 -7.69 11.16 -3.14
N ALA A 79 -7.61 11.68 -1.90
CA ALA A 79 -7.59 13.10 -1.63
C ALA A 79 -6.28 13.76 -2.09
N THR A 80 -5.14 13.07 -1.98
CA THR A 80 -3.86 13.56 -2.49
C THR A 80 -3.87 13.71 -4.02
N ALA A 81 -4.53 12.79 -4.73
CA ALA A 81 -4.74 12.92 -6.17
C ALA A 81 -5.79 14.01 -6.49
N GLY A 82 -6.93 13.98 -5.79
CA GLY A 82 -8.07 14.86 -6.02
C GLY A 82 -7.82 16.33 -5.69
N ARG A 83 -6.90 16.66 -4.77
CA ARG A 83 -6.62 18.06 -4.40
C ARG A 83 -6.17 18.94 -5.58
N THR A 84 -5.76 18.34 -6.69
CA THR A 84 -5.42 19.02 -7.95
C THR A 84 -6.63 19.64 -8.66
N ILE A 85 -7.85 19.22 -8.30
CA ILE A 85 -9.12 19.77 -8.79
C ILE A 85 -9.37 21.17 -8.21
N LEU A 86 -8.81 21.46 -7.03
CA LEU A 86 -8.97 22.73 -6.35
C LEU A 86 -7.75 23.64 -6.59
N PRO A 87 -7.95 24.91 -6.97
CA PRO A 87 -6.88 25.92 -6.93
C PRO A 87 -6.26 25.98 -5.53
N GLU A 88 -4.95 26.20 -5.45
CA GLU A 88 -4.23 26.19 -4.17
C GLU A 88 -4.80 27.13 -3.12
N ALA A 89 -5.19 28.34 -3.55
CA ALA A 89 -5.80 29.35 -2.70
C ALA A 89 -7.14 28.94 -2.10
N GLU A 90 -7.80 27.91 -2.66
CA GLU A 90 -9.11 27.42 -2.25
C GLU A 90 -9.05 26.07 -1.53
N ARG A 91 -7.85 25.48 -1.35
CA ARG A 91 -7.69 24.18 -0.69
C ARG A 91 -7.86 24.33 0.83
N PRO A 92 -8.76 23.54 1.45
CA PRO A 92 -8.82 23.41 2.91
C PRO A 92 -7.46 23.00 3.50
N GLU A 93 -7.17 23.45 4.72
CA GLU A 93 -5.88 23.20 5.38
C GLU A 93 -5.56 21.70 5.47
N ALA A 94 -6.55 20.86 5.78
CA ALA A 94 -6.38 19.41 5.82
C ALA A 94 -5.82 18.83 4.52
N LEU A 95 -6.25 19.33 3.34
CA LEU A 95 -5.72 18.91 2.04
C LEU A 95 -4.31 19.42 1.77
N ASN A 96 -3.94 20.58 2.33
CA ASN A 96 -2.59 21.13 2.20
C ASN A 96 -1.56 20.36 3.03
N ARG A 97 -1.98 19.75 4.14
CA ARG A 97 -1.12 18.87 4.95
C ARG A 97 -0.87 17.50 4.30
N LEU A 98 -1.66 17.12 3.28
CA LEU A 98 -1.46 15.87 2.57
C LEU A 98 -0.18 15.92 1.73
N THR A 99 0.65 14.89 1.85
CA THR A 99 1.83 14.70 1.01
C THR A 99 1.83 13.28 0.46
N MET A 100 2.64 13.01 -0.56
CA MET A 100 2.87 11.62 -0.97
C MET A 100 3.41 10.78 0.20
N GLY A 101 4.23 11.37 1.08
CA GLY A 101 4.72 10.71 2.29
C GLY A 101 3.60 10.30 3.25
N THR A 102 2.55 11.11 3.39
CA THR A 102 1.36 10.77 4.20
C THR A 102 0.65 9.54 3.64
N GLY A 103 0.49 9.47 2.32
CA GLY A 103 -0.10 8.31 1.64
C GLY A 103 0.73 7.04 1.81
N THR A 104 2.06 7.14 1.64
CA THR A 104 2.99 6.02 1.86
C THR A 104 2.99 5.55 3.31
N LYS A 105 2.93 6.45 4.28
CA LYS A 105 2.87 6.10 5.71
C LYS A 105 1.62 5.26 6.00
N TRP A 106 0.46 5.71 5.54
CA TRP A 106 -0.79 4.95 5.71
C TRP A 106 -0.78 3.61 4.97
N MET A 107 -0.17 3.54 3.78
CA MET A 107 0.00 2.27 3.07
C MET A 107 0.83 1.28 3.91
N ALA A 108 2.00 1.71 4.41
CA ALA A 108 2.87 0.88 5.23
C ALA A 108 2.18 0.43 6.53
N GLU A 109 1.44 1.34 7.17
CA GLU A 109 0.69 1.05 8.39
C GLU A 109 -0.41 0.01 8.13
N ALA A 110 -1.21 0.18 7.08
CA ALA A 110 -2.29 -0.75 6.74
C ALA A 110 -1.78 -2.19 6.52
N PHE A 111 -0.71 -2.35 5.74
CA PHE A 111 -0.11 -3.66 5.49
C PHE A 111 0.56 -4.25 6.75
N SER A 112 1.30 -3.43 7.50
CA SER A 112 1.92 -3.85 8.77
C SER A 112 0.89 -4.37 9.77
N ARG A 113 -0.23 -3.65 9.93
CA ARG A 113 -1.33 -4.08 10.81
C ARG A 113 -1.99 -5.36 10.32
N ALA A 114 -2.22 -5.48 9.01
CA ALA A 114 -2.82 -6.67 8.42
C ALA A 114 -1.95 -7.92 8.61
N ASP A 115 -0.64 -7.79 8.40
CA ASP A 115 0.32 -8.87 8.62
C ASP A 115 0.39 -9.28 10.10
N ALA A 116 0.36 -8.30 11.02
CA ALA A 116 0.34 -8.55 12.46
C ALA A 116 -0.99 -9.17 12.93
N ALA A 117 -2.11 -8.87 12.27
CA ALA A 117 -3.41 -9.49 12.49
C ALA A 117 -3.56 -10.87 11.80
N GLY A 118 -2.57 -11.29 11.01
CA GLY A 118 -2.56 -12.59 10.34
C GLY A 118 -3.48 -12.69 9.12
N LEU A 119 -3.84 -11.56 8.50
CA LEU A 119 -4.62 -11.55 7.26
C LEU A 119 -3.79 -12.09 6.10
N SER A 120 -4.42 -12.93 5.27
CA SER A 120 -3.82 -13.40 4.03
C SER A 120 -3.69 -12.27 2.99
N GLN A 121 -2.79 -12.45 2.01
CA GLN A 121 -2.64 -11.52 0.89
C GLN A 121 -3.96 -11.28 0.13
N ALA A 122 -4.80 -12.32 0.02
CA ALA A 122 -6.11 -12.19 -0.64
C ALA A 122 -7.02 -11.24 0.13
N GLU A 123 -7.10 -11.38 1.46
CA GLU A 123 -7.88 -10.48 2.30
C GLU A 123 -7.33 -9.04 2.30
N GLN A 124 -6.01 -8.88 2.28
CA GLN A 124 -5.38 -7.56 2.16
C GLN A 124 -5.73 -6.89 0.82
N ASN A 125 -5.71 -7.65 -0.28
CA ASN A 125 -6.11 -7.14 -1.60
C ASN A 125 -7.59 -6.79 -1.65
N ASP A 126 -8.45 -7.61 -1.03
CA ASP A 126 -9.88 -7.33 -0.92
C ASP A 126 -10.14 -6.05 -0.12
N LEU A 127 -9.43 -5.86 1.00
CA LEU A 127 -9.51 -4.62 1.79
C LEU A 127 -9.06 -3.42 0.97
N MET A 128 -7.88 -3.47 0.35
CA MET A 128 -7.37 -2.39 -0.50
C MET A 128 -8.35 -2.03 -1.64
N SER A 129 -8.94 -3.03 -2.28
CA SER A 129 -9.94 -2.83 -3.33
C SER A 129 -11.21 -2.18 -2.77
N SER A 130 -11.71 -2.68 -1.64
CA SER A 130 -12.96 -2.20 -1.01
C SER A 130 -12.85 -0.78 -0.44
N THR A 131 -11.66 -0.34 -0.08
CA THR A 131 -11.43 1.01 0.48
C THR A 131 -10.94 2.03 -0.54
N THR A 132 -10.69 1.60 -1.79
CA THR A 132 -10.33 2.52 -2.87
C THR A 132 -11.48 3.47 -3.17
N SER A 133 -11.21 4.77 -3.05
CA SER A 133 -12.20 5.84 -3.25
C SER A 133 -11.85 6.70 -4.46
N VAL A 134 -12.86 7.22 -5.15
CA VAL A 134 -12.70 8.14 -6.28
C VAL A 134 -13.25 9.51 -5.89
N LEU A 135 -12.36 10.48 -5.70
CA LEU A 135 -12.69 11.85 -5.26
C LEU A 135 -12.39 12.84 -6.39
N VAL A 136 -13.27 12.88 -7.39
CA VAL A 136 -13.07 13.64 -8.64
C VAL A 136 -13.90 14.93 -8.73
N THR A 137 -14.57 15.32 -7.65
CA THR A 137 -15.33 16.58 -7.58
C THR A 137 -15.00 17.34 -6.30
N ARG A 138 -15.27 18.65 -6.30
CA ARG A 138 -15.15 19.50 -5.10
C ARG A 138 -16.02 18.96 -3.96
N GLU A 139 -17.30 18.71 -4.22
CA GLU A 139 -18.24 18.22 -3.19
C GLU A 139 -17.79 16.88 -2.60
N ALA A 140 -17.24 15.97 -3.41
CA ALA A 140 -16.72 14.70 -2.89
C ALA A 140 -15.50 14.91 -1.97
N LEU A 141 -14.59 15.83 -2.33
CA LEU A 141 -13.44 16.17 -1.48
C LEU A 141 -13.86 16.84 -0.18
N GLU A 142 -14.81 17.77 -0.24
CA GLU A 142 -15.32 18.49 0.92
C GLU A 142 -16.07 17.56 1.88
N ALA A 143 -16.85 16.61 1.35
CA ALA A 143 -17.59 15.63 2.15
C ALA A 143 -16.70 14.72 2.99
N VAL A 144 -15.47 14.44 2.55
CA VAL A 144 -14.53 13.54 3.26
C VAL A 144 -13.52 14.29 4.13
N LEU A 145 -13.57 15.62 4.22
CA LEU A 145 -12.65 16.39 5.07
C LEU A 145 -12.61 15.91 6.53
N PRO A 146 -13.74 15.59 7.19
CA PRO A 146 -13.71 15.07 8.56
C PRO A 146 -12.97 13.73 8.69
N ASP A 147 -13.14 12.83 7.71
CA ASP A 147 -12.42 11.55 7.68
C ASP A 147 -10.91 11.78 7.49
N ILE A 148 -10.52 12.73 6.62
CA ILE A 148 -9.11 13.10 6.42
C ILE A 148 -8.51 13.64 7.71
N GLU A 149 -9.22 14.49 8.45
CA GLU A 149 -8.75 15.02 9.73
C GLU A 149 -8.58 13.93 10.78
N ALA A 150 -9.53 13.00 10.87
CA ALA A 150 -9.42 11.83 11.75
C ALA A 150 -8.19 10.97 11.39
N CYS A 151 -7.98 10.69 10.11
CA CYS A 151 -6.80 9.93 9.66
C CYS A 151 -5.49 10.67 9.91
N LEU A 152 -5.46 12.01 9.83
CA LEU A 152 -4.23 12.77 10.11
C LEU A 152 -3.88 12.78 11.60
N ALA A 153 -4.87 12.80 12.49
CA ALA A 153 -4.67 12.79 13.94
C ALA A 153 -4.03 11.48 14.45
N GLU A 154 -4.30 10.36 13.79
CA GLU A 154 -3.76 9.04 14.18
C GLU A 154 -2.30 8.82 13.77
N ILE A 155 -1.77 9.60 12.83
CA ILE A 155 -0.41 9.45 12.31
C ILE A 155 0.48 10.67 12.51
N SER A 156 -0.01 11.70 13.22
CA SER A 156 0.76 12.90 13.55
C SER A 156 1.81 12.62 14.62
#